data_AF-A0AAD6Q7S7-F1
#
_entry.id   AF-A0AAD6Q7S7-F1
#
_cell.length_a   1.000
_cell.length_b   1.000
_cell.length_c   1.000
_cell.angle_alpha   90.00
_cell.angle_beta   90.00
_cell.angle_gamma   90.00
#
_symmetry.space_group_name_H-M   'P 1'
#
loop_
_entity.id
_entity.type
_entity.pdbx_description
1 polymer ?
#
loop_
_entity_poly.entity_id
_entity_poly.type
_entity_poly.pdbx_seq_one_letter_code
_entity_poly.pdbx_strand_id
1 'polypeptide(L)' 'MLMRPDGHPNSYWGNKWMKGYNDCVHWCMPGPIDAWNDFLIALLRRHAFTDFTWS' A
#
# COMPACT_ATOMS: atom_id res chain seq x y z
N MET A 1 4.78 -7.75 1.28
CA MET A 1 5.17 -7.46 2.68
C MET A 1 5.06 -8.74 3.48
N LEU A 2 6.16 -9.48 3.64
CA LEU A 2 6.17 -10.77 4.35
C LEU A 2 5.80 -10.62 5.85
N MET A 3 5.90 -9.40 6.38
CA MET A 3 5.74 -9.06 7.80
C MET A 3 4.32 -8.64 8.20
N ARG A 4 3.38 -8.46 7.24
CA ARG A 4 2.01 -7.99 7.52
C ARG A 4 0.93 -8.83 6.85
N PRO A 5 0.80 -10.12 7.20
CA PRO A 5 -0.26 -10.97 6.65
C PRO A 5 -1.67 -10.49 7.04
N ASP A 6 -1.79 -9.67 8.08
CA ASP A 6 -3.02 -8.99 8.55
C ASP A 6 -3.58 -7.99 7.54
N GLY A 7 -2.74 -7.47 6.64
CA GLY A 7 -3.12 -6.43 5.69
C GLY A 7 -3.89 -6.93 4.47
N HIS A 8 -4.16 -8.23 4.35
CA HIS A 8 -4.84 -8.82 3.18
C HIS A 8 -6.36 -8.92 3.37
N PRO A 9 -7.18 -8.70 2.33
CA PRO A 9 -8.63 -8.84 2.41
C PRO A 9 -9.08 -10.30 2.56
N ASN A 10 -8.19 -11.27 2.36
CA ASN A 10 -8.45 -12.71 2.52
C ASN A 10 -9.70 -13.13 1.70
N SER A 11 -10.76 -13.64 2.33
CA SER A 11 -12.03 -14.00 1.68
C SER A 11 -12.98 -12.81 1.45
N TYR A 12 -12.65 -11.62 1.94
CA TYR A 12 -13.54 -10.45 1.99
C TYR A 12 -13.29 -9.44 0.85
N TRP A 13 -12.86 -9.91 -0.31
CA TRP A 13 -12.57 -9.08 -1.50
C TRP A 13 -13.71 -9.01 -2.53
N GLY A 14 -14.91 -9.49 -2.16
CA GLY A 14 -16.14 -9.27 -2.95
C GLY A 14 -16.26 -10.11 -4.23
N ASN A 15 -15.51 -11.20 -4.35
CA ASN A 15 -15.47 -12.04 -5.55
C ASN A 15 -16.70 -12.98 -5.66
N LYS A 16 -17.79 -12.52 -6.28
CA LYS A 16 -19.01 -13.35 -6.47
C LYS A 16 -18.78 -14.71 -7.16
N TRP A 17 -17.69 -14.87 -7.91
CA TRP A 17 -17.38 -16.06 -8.72
C TRP A 17 -16.31 -16.99 -8.13
N MET A 18 -15.58 -16.57 -7.10
CA MET A 18 -14.45 -17.32 -6.51
C MET A 18 -14.62 -17.46 -5.00
N LYS A 19 -15.85 -17.76 -4.56
CA LYS A 19 -16.15 -18.05 -3.15
C LYS A 19 -15.24 -19.17 -2.64
N GLY A 20 -14.41 -18.86 -1.66
CA GLY A 20 -13.50 -19.81 -1.01
C GLY A 20 -12.00 -19.59 -1.29
N TYR A 21 -11.65 -18.71 -2.24
CA TYR A 21 -10.25 -18.32 -2.46
C TYR A 21 -9.88 -17.08 -1.65
N ASN A 22 -8.79 -17.21 -0.89
CA ASN A 22 -8.20 -16.12 -0.13
C ASN A 22 -7.25 -15.32 -1.02
N ASP A 23 -7.45 -14.01 -1.07
CA ASP A 23 -6.55 -13.09 -1.75
C ASP A 23 -5.37 -12.74 -0.82
N CYS A 24 -4.20 -13.24 -1.18
CA CYS A 24 -2.93 -13.00 -0.48
C CYS A 24 -2.02 -12.03 -1.25
N VAL A 25 -2.50 -11.40 -2.32
CA VAL A 25 -1.71 -10.51 -3.17
C VAL A 25 -2.12 -9.06 -2.95
N HIS A 26 -3.42 -8.80 -2.79
CA HIS A 26 -3.93 -7.44 -2.61
C HIS A 26 -3.99 -7.03 -1.14
N TRP A 27 -4.01 -5.72 -0.89
CA TRP A 27 -4.01 -5.14 0.45
C TRP A 27 -5.35 -4.47 0.74
N CYS A 28 -5.86 -4.65 1.95
CA CYS A 28 -7.01 -3.94 2.47
C CYS A 28 -6.66 -2.46 2.72
N MET A 29 -7.65 -1.57 2.64
CA MET A 29 -7.53 -0.16 2.99
C MET A 29 -8.51 0.19 4.13
N PRO A 30 -8.10 0.93 5.17
CA PRO A 30 -6.74 1.44 5.42
C PRO A 30 -5.75 0.32 5.76
N GLY A 31 -4.49 0.43 5.33
CA GLY A 31 -3.57 -0.70 5.42
C GLY A 31 -2.11 -0.42 5.07
N PRO A 32 -1.29 -1.47 4.87
CA PRO A 32 0.16 -1.36 4.70
C PRO A 32 0.58 -0.51 3.49
N ILE A 33 -0.29 -0.39 2.48
CA ILE A 33 -0.07 0.46 1.30
C ILE A 33 -0.02 1.95 1.65
N ASP A 34 -0.72 2.38 2.70
CA ASP A 34 -0.74 3.78 3.12
C ASP A 34 0.63 4.22 3.63
N ALA A 35 1.34 3.34 4.35
CA ALA A 35 2.70 3.61 4.81
C ALA A 35 3.70 3.78 3.65
N TRP A 36 3.50 3.06 2.54
CA TRP A 36 4.33 3.20 1.34
C TRP A 36 4.04 4.53 0.65
N ASN A 37 2.78 4.95 0.64
CA ASN A 37 2.38 6.25 0.10
C ASN A 37 2.99 7.40 0.92
N ASP A 38 2.95 7.33 2.25
CA ASP A 38 3.59 8.32 3.11
C ASP A 38 5.10 8.41 2.87
N PHE A 39 5.77 7.27 2.71
CA PHE A 39 7.20 7.24 2.39
C PHE A 39 7.48 7.87 1.02
N LEU A 40 6.70 7.53 0.00
CA LEU A 40 6.83 8.11 -1.33
C LEU A 40 6.65 9.64 -1.29
N ILE A 41 5.63 10.13 -0.59
CA ILE A 41 5.37 11.56 -0.44
C ILE A 41 6.53 12.25 0.28
N ALA A 42 7.11 11.61 1.31
CA ALA A 42 8.27 12.14 2.01
C ALA A 42 9.49 12.28 1.07
N LEU A 43 9.73 11.28 0.21
CA LEU A 43 10.81 11.34 -0.80
C LEU A 43 10.56 12.45 -1.83
N LEU A 44 9.34 12.55 -2.36
CA LEU A 44 8.98 13.59 -3.33
C LEU A 44 9.15 15.00 -2.75
N ARG A 45 8.72 15.20 -1.49
CA ARG A 45 8.93 16.47 -0.78
C ARG A 45 10.42 16.78 -0.58
N ARG A 46 11.24 15.77 -0.28
CA ARG A 46 12.69 15.93 -0.15
C ARG A 46 13.33 16.37 -1.47
N HIS A 47 12.97 15.72 -2.57
CA HIS A 47 13.50 16.06 -3.90
C HIS A 47 13.04 17.44 -4.37
N ALA A 48 11.75 17.77 -4.21
CA ALA A 48 11.24 19.10 -4.53
C ALA A 48 11.94 20.20 -3.71
N PHE A 49 12.29 19.91 -2.45
CA PHE A 49 13.09 20.83 -1.65
C PHE A 49 14.53 20.96 -2.16
N THR A 50 15.20 19.84 -2.50
CA THR A 50 16.58 19.90 -3.01
C THR A 50 16.67 20.67 -4.33
N ASP A 51 15.72 20.47 -5.24
CA ASP A 51 15.70 21.18 -6.53
C ASP A 51 15.47 22.69 -6.35
N PHE A 52 14.69 23.09 -5.33
CA PHE A 52 14.51 24.51 -4.98
C PHE A 52 15.75 25.12 -4.32
N THR A 53 16.49 24.38 -3.51
CA THR A 53 17.69 24.92 -2.82
C THR A 53 18.94 25.02 -3.70
N TRP A 54 18.94 24.34 -4.86
CA TRP A 54 20.03 24.38 -5.85
C TRP A 54 19.66 25.19 -7.11
N SER A 55 18.54 25.93 -7.08
CA SER A 55 18.13 26.93 -8.09
C SER A 55 18.26 28.34 -7.52
#